data_AF-A0A3C1FKW4-F1
#
_entry.id   AF-A0A3C1FKW4-F1
#
_cell.length_a   1.000
_cell.length_b   1.000
_cell.length_c   1.000
_cell.angle_alpha   90.00
_cell.angle_beta   90.00
_cell.angle_gamma   90.00
#
_symmetry.space_group_name_H-M   'P 1'
#
loop_
_entity.id
_entity.type
_entity.pdbx_description
1 polymer ?
#
loop_
_entity_poly.entity_id
_entity_poly.type
_entity_poly.pdbx_seq_one_letter_code
_entity_poly.pdbx_strand_id
1 'polypeptide(L)' 'LGLDIVRTSPDHGVALDIAGQGRADPQSLITALIAARDIARNR' A
#
# COMPACT_ATOMS: atom_id res chain seq x y z
N LEU A 1 4.88 -7.00 -12.18
CA LEU A 1 5.94 -6.18 -12.82
C LEU A 1 5.58 -6.01 -14.29
N GLY A 2 5.99 -4.93 -14.95
CA GLY A 2 5.70 -4.68 -16.37
C GLY A 2 4.89 -3.42 -16.69
N LEU A 3 4.71 -2.52 -15.72
CA LEU A 3 4.19 -1.17 -15.98
C LEU A 3 5.36 -0.17 -16.05
N ASP A 4 5.19 0.88 -16.87
CA ASP A 4 6.18 1.95 -17.01
C ASP A 4 6.28 2.84 -15.75
N ILE A 5 5.27 2.78 -14.88
CA ILE A 5 5.24 3.50 -13.60
C ILE A 5 5.48 2.57 -12.42
N VAL A 6 5.95 3.13 -11.29
CA VAL A 6 6.00 2.40 -10.02
C VAL A 6 4.58 2.26 -9.48
N ARG A 7 4.16 1.03 -9.18
CA ARG A 7 2.86 0.75 -8.58
C ARG A 7 3.01 -0.30 -7.48
N THR A 8 2.65 0.07 -6.26
CA THR A 8 2.52 -0.80 -5.09
C THR A 8 1.07 -0.77 -4.60
N SER A 9 0.73 -1.61 -3.62
CA SER A 9 -0.62 -1.72 -3.05
C SER A 9 -0.53 -2.30 -1.64
N PRO A 10 -1.45 -1.97 -0.73
CA PRO A 10 -1.67 -2.80 0.45
C PRO A 10 -2.04 -4.23 0.05
N ASP A 11 -1.81 -5.16 0.97
CA ASP A 11 -2.03 -6.61 0.85
C ASP A 11 -3.40 -7.09 1.38
N HIS A 12 -4.27 -6.17 1.79
CA HIS A 12 -5.60 -6.47 2.27
C HIS A 12 -6.70 -5.90 1.36
N GLY A 13 -7.93 -6.39 1.57
CA GLY A 13 -9.13 -5.90 0.89
C GLY A 13 -9.74 -4.66 1.53
N VAL A 14 -11.02 -4.39 1.21
CA VAL A 14 -11.74 -3.16 1.60
C VAL A 14 -12.17 -3.08 3.06
N ALA A 15 -12.31 -4.22 3.75
CA ALA A 15 -12.68 -4.31 5.17
C ALA A 15 -13.93 -3.44 5.55
N LEU A 16 -15.02 -3.57 4.78
CA LEU A 16 -16.23 -2.73 4.94
C LEU A 16 -16.87 -2.86 6.32
N ASP A 17 -16.73 -4.02 6.97
CA ASP A 17 -17.24 -4.32 8.30
C ASP A 17 -16.58 -3.50 9.41
N ILE A 18 -15.41 -2.90 9.16
CA ILE A 18 -14.69 -2.03 10.12
C ILE A 18 -14.51 -0.58 9.64
N ALA A 19 -15.12 -0.21 8.50
CA ALA A 19 -15.02 1.14 7.96
C ALA A 19 -15.55 2.18 8.97
N GLY A 20 -14.76 3.22 9.24
CA GLY A 20 -15.12 4.29 10.19
C GLY A 20 -15.00 3.92 11.68
N GLN A 21 -14.58 2.70 12.03
CA GLN A 21 -14.47 2.26 13.43
C GLN A 21 -13.10 2.54 14.07
N GLY A 22 -12.12 3.06 13.32
CA GLY A 22 -10.76 3.30 13.82
C GLY A 22 -9.98 2.02 14.15
N ARG A 23 -10.40 0.86 13.61
CA ARG A 23 -9.82 -0.47 13.87
C ARG A 23 -8.90 -0.98 12.76
N ALA A 24 -8.79 -0.26 11.65
CA ALA A 24 -7.95 -0.68 10.53
C ALA A 24 -6.47 -0.60 10.91
N ASP A 25 -5.69 -1.62 10.55
CA ASP A 25 -4.24 -1.60 10.66
C ASP A 25 -3.62 -0.93 9.42
N PRO A 26 -2.91 0.20 9.56
CA PRO A 26 -2.30 0.89 8.42
C PRO A 26 -0.96 0.32 7.95
N GLN A 27 -0.36 -0.66 8.66
CA GLN A 27 1.02 -1.13 8.41
C GLN A 27 1.27 -1.57 6.97
N SER A 28 0.30 -2.25 6.36
CA SER A 28 0.39 -2.73 4.98
C SER A 28 0.53 -1.58 3.97
N LEU A 29 -0.31 -0.55 4.09
CA LEU A 29 -0.25 0.61 3.22
C LEU A 29 1.06 1.41 3.43
N ILE A 30 1.50 1.56 4.68
CA ILE A 30 2.77 2.22 5.00
C ILE A 30 3.93 1.49 4.30
N THR A 31 3.95 0.16 4.39
CA THR A 31 4.96 -0.68 3.73
C THR A 31 4.92 -0.51 2.21
N ALA A 32 3.72 -0.48 1.61
CA ALA A 32 3.54 -0.26 0.18
C ALA A 32 4.10 1.11 -0.27
N LEU A 33 3.89 2.17 0.52
CA LEU A 33 4.42 3.51 0.24
C LEU A 33 5.95 3.56 0.35
N ILE A 34 6.52 2.93 1.38
CA ILE A 34 7.97 2.82 1.54
C ILE A 34 8.60 2.08 0.36
N ALA A 35 8.02 0.94 -0.04
CA ALA A 35 8.48 0.18 -1.19
C ALA A 35 8.41 1.01 -2.49
N ALA A 36 7.33 1.77 -2.70
CA ALA A 36 7.22 2.64 -3.86
C ALA A 36 8.32 3.71 -3.89
N ARG A 37 8.59 4.35 -2.75
CA ARG A 37 9.68 5.34 -2.61
C ARG A 37 11.03 4.71 -2.92
N ASP A 38 11.31 3.53 -2.39
CA ASP A 38 12.61 2.89 -2.53
C ASP A 38 12.84 2.40 -3.97
N ILE A 39 11.81 1.85 -4.62
CA ILE A 39 11.87 1.53 -6.06
C ILE A 39 12.06 2.79 -6.90
N ALA A 40 11.32 3.86 -6.62
CA ALA A 40 11.41 5.11 -7.37
C ALA A 40 12.79 5.78 -7.25
N ARG A 41 13.48 5.65 -6.11
CA ARG A 41 14.86 6.15 -5.92
C ARG A 41 15.93 5.33 -6.65
N ASN A 42 15.63 4.07 -6.96
CA ASN A 42 16.55 3.12 -7.59
C ASN A 42 16.24 2.91 -9.08
N ARG A 43 15.40 3.77 -9.69
CA ARG A 43 15.16 3.81 -11.13
C ARG A 43 16.13 4.77 -11.83
#